data_AF-A0A3B8PPP5-F1
#
_entry.id   AF-A0A3B8PPP5-F1
#
_cell.length_a   1.000
_cell.length_b   1.000
_cell.length_c   1.000
_cell.angle_alpha   90.00
_cell.angle_beta   90.00
_cell.angle_gamma   90.00
#
_symmetry.space_group_name_H-M   'P 1'
#
loop_
_entity.id
_entity.type
_entity.pdbx_description
1 polymer ?
#
loop_
_entity_poly.entity_id
_entity_poly.type
_entity_poly.pdbx_seq_one_letter_code
_entity_poly.pdbx_strand_id
1 'polypeptide(L)'
;EIVRDLALSVSGLLDPRIGGPSVRPPQPADLVKLGFQNSLAWEVSTGGDRYRRGLYTFFQRTVPYPMLVTFDVPDSNAACTRRERSNTPLQALTLWNDPVFVECAQGLGRRLLDSVPMVAGIDQRTRLVVDRAVRHGLGREAGRIEHQVLGDLYRDNLKRYWADEVSARQVVGPGKWPHTASLAEVAAAVGVARVIMNLDEFITRE
;
A
#
# COMPACT_ATOMS: atom_id res chain seq x y z
N GLU A 1 -2.65 -1.64 12.65
CA GLU A 1 -2.75 -3.03 12.15
C GLU A 1 -3.70 -3.12 10.97
N ILE A 2 -5.01 -2.93 11.16
CA ILE A 2 -6.04 -2.94 10.10
C ILE A 2 -5.65 -2.17 8.82
N VAL A 3 -5.13 -0.94 8.92
CA VAL A 3 -4.73 -0.13 7.74
C VAL A 3 -3.70 -0.84 6.86
N ARG A 4 -2.69 -1.48 7.46
CA ARG A 4 -1.69 -2.27 6.74
C ARG A 4 -2.32 -3.52 6.13
N ASP A 5 -3.19 -4.21 6.87
CA ASP A 5 -3.85 -5.43 6.39
C ASP A 5 -4.80 -5.15 5.22
N LEU A 6 -5.48 -3.99 5.22
CA LEU A 6 -6.28 -3.50 4.09
C LEU A 6 -5.40 -3.31 2.85
N ALA A 7 -4.29 -2.57 2.99
CA ALA A 7 -3.35 -2.34 1.88
C ALA A 7 -2.78 -3.65 1.31
N LEU A 8 -2.41 -4.60 2.17
CA LEU A 8 -1.92 -5.92 1.77
C LEU A 8 -3.00 -6.74 1.04
N SER A 9 -4.25 -6.67 1.51
CA SER A 9 -5.37 -7.40 0.92
C SER A 9 -5.69 -6.89 -0.49
N VAL A 10 -5.87 -5.57 -0.65
CA VAL A 10 -6.20 -4.97 -1.95
C VAL A 10 -5.05 -5.07 -2.95
N SER A 11 -3.80 -5.03 -2.48
CA SER A 11 -2.62 -5.23 -3.32
C SER A 11 -2.39 -6.68 -3.74
N GLY A 12 -3.02 -7.64 -3.05
CA GLY A 12 -2.84 -9.07 -3.29
C GLY A 12 -1.53 -9.62 -2.73
N LEU A 13 -0.83 -8.86 -1.89
CA LEU A 13 0.39 -9.28 -1.22
C LEU A 13 0.12 -10.02 0.09
N LEU A 14 -1.08 -9.87 0.66
CA LEU A 14 -1.44 -10.46 1.95
C LEU A 14 -1.18 -11.97 1.98
N ASP A 15 -0.39 -12.39 2.97
CA ASP A 15 -0.25 -13.80 3.31
C ASP A 15 -1.37 -14.21 4.31
N PRO A 16 -2.33 -15.06 3.90
CA PRO A 16 -3.50 -15.38 4.70
C PRO A 16 -3.25 -16.49 5.73
N ARG A 17 -2.02 -17.03 5.84
CA ARG A 17 -1.71 -18.12 6.78
C ARG A 17 -2.07 -17.72 8.21
N ILE A 18 -2.74 -18.62 8.93
CA ILE A 18 -3.14 -18.45 10.33
C ILE A 18 -2.22 -19.27 11.25
N GLY A 19 -1.85 -18.70 12.39
CA GLY A 19 -0.94 -19.31 13.37
C GLY A 19 0.54 -19.11 13.02
N GLY A 20 1.45 -19.70 13.78
CA GLY A 20 2.91 -19.57 13.58
C GLY A 20 3.55 -18.43 14.38
N PRO A 21 4.88 -18.26 14.27
CA PRO A 21 5.63 -17.28 15.06
C PRO A 21 5.33 -15.84 14.64
N SER A 22 5.73 -14.91 15.51
CA SER A 22 5.70 -13.48 15.20
C SER A 22 6.69 -13.14 14.08
N VAL A 23 6.32 -12.17 13.25
CA VAL A 23 7.12 -11.63 12.15
C VAL A 23 7.65 -10.24 12.47
N ARG A 24 8.70 -9.84 11.76
CA ARG A 24 9.36 -8.55 11.92
C ARG A 24 9.43 -7.88 10.55
N PRO A 25 8.39 -7.13 10.15
CA PRO A 25 8.40 -6.41 8.89
C PRO A 25 9.59 -5.45 8.80
N PRO A 26 9.99 -5.03 7.58
CA PRO A 26 11.01 -4.01 7.42
C PRO A 26 10.67 -2.74 8.21
N GLN A 27 11.70 -2.13 8.82
CA GLN A 27 11.61 -0.82 9.46
C GLN A 27 12.93 -0.06 9.27
N PRO A 28 12.95 1.27 9.43
CA PRO A 28 14.16 2.07 9.28
C PRO A 28 15.28 1.60 10.21
N ALA A 29 16.51 1.48 9.66
CA ALA A 29 17.66 0.94 10.38
C ALA A 29 18.02 1.75 11.63
N ASP A 30 17.74 3.05 11.66
CA ASP A 30 18.06 3.92 12.79
C ASP A 30 17.20 3.64 14.01
N LEU A 31 15.94 3.22 13.81
CA LEU A 31 15.04 2.81 14.90
C LEU A 31 15.48 1.49 15.55
N VAL A 32 16.06 0.59 14.75
CA VAL A 32 16.64 -0.67 15.24
C VAL A 32 17.81 -0.40 16.20
N LYS A 33 18.61 0.65 15.97
CA LYS A 33 19.76 1.00 16.82
C LYS A 33 19.36 1.63 18.15
N LEU A 34 18.24 2.34 18.20
CA LEU A 34 17.77 3.09 19.39
C LEU A 34 16.99 2.22 20.38
N GLY A 35 16.19 1.26 19.90
CA GLY A 35 15.25 0.51 20.73
C GLY A 35 15.77 -0.80 21.34
N PHE A 36 16.85 -1.35 20.81
CA PHE A 36 17.32 -2.70 21.13
C PHE A 36 18.72 -2.69 21.74
N GLN A 37 18.88 -2.03 22.90
CA GLN A 37 20.09 -2.20 23.72
C GLN A 37 20.13 -3.67 24.22
N ASN A 38 20.98 -4.48 23.59
CA ASN A 38 21.40 -5.83 23.99
C ASN A 38 20.35 -6.95 24.15
N SER A 39 19.07 -6.75 23.81
CA SER A 39 18.02 -7.70 24.24
C SER A 39 17.29 -8.49 23.15
N LEU A 40 17.25 -8.06 21.88
CA LEU A 40 16.71 -8.84 20.73
C LEU A 40 17.02 -8.08 19.43
N ALA A 41 17.78 -8.66 18.51
CA ALA A 41 17.99 -8.04 17.19
C ALA A 41 16.68 -8.03 16.38
N TRP A 42 16.35 -6.92 15.71
CA TRP A 42 15.22 -6.88 14.76
C TRP A 42 15.64 -7.54 13.45
N GLU A 43 15.56 -8.87 13.40
CA GLU A 43 15.82 -9.64 12.19
C GLU A 43 14.62 -9.52 11.24
N VAL A 44 14.82 -8.81 10.12
CA VAL A 44 13.75 -8.54 9.14
C VAL A 44 13.27 -9.87 8.53
N SER A 45 11.98 -10.15 8.68
CA SER A 45 11.34 -11.30 8.04
C SER A 45 11.48 -11.23 6.52
N THR A 46 11.53 -12.38 5.84
CA THR A 46 11.70 -12.47 4.39
C THR A 46 10.55 -13.26 3.75
N GLY A 47 10.43 -13.21 2.42
CA GLY A 47 9.38 -13.93 1.69
C GLY A 47 7.97 -13.53 2.12
N GLY A 48 7.06 -14.51 2.16
CA GLY A 48 5.66 -14.29 2.56
C GLY A 48 5.50 -13.77 4.00
N ASP A 49 6.46 -14.03 4.87
CA ASP A 49 6.40 -13.57 6.27
C ASP A 49 6.41 -12.04 6.38
N ARG A 50 6.98 -11.33 5.39
CA ARG A 50 6.91 -9.85 5.30
C ARG A 50 5.50 -9.31 5.15
N TYR A 51 4.61 -10.10 4.56
CA TYR A 51 3.26 -9.69 4.16
C TYR A 51 2.17 -10.37 5.00
N ARG A 52 2.57 -10.97 6.12
CA ARG A 52 1.63 -11.48 7.13
C ARG A 52 0.81 -10.35 7.73
N ARG A 53 -0.40 -10.68 8.18
CA ARG A 53 -1.28 -9.81 8.95
C ARG A 53 -0.55 -9.13 10.09
N GLY A 54 -0.85 -7.87 10.36
CA GLY A 54 -0.21 -7.10 11.43
C GLY A 54 -0.47 -7.69 12.82
N LEU A 55 -1.50 -8.53 12.98
CA LEU A 55 -1.70 -9.40 14.15
C LEU A 55 -0.45 -10.23 14.50
N TYR A 56 0.33 -10.66 13.50
CA TYR A 56 1.54 -11.45 13.70
C TYR A 56 2.80 -10.59 13.87
N THR A 57 2.72 -9.27 13.72
CA THR A 57 3.90 -8.41 13.92
C THR A 57 4.36 -8.47 15.36
N PHE A 58 5.66 -8.72 15.57
CA PHE A 58 6.27 -8.74 16.87
C PHE A 58 6.00 -7.43 17.62
N PHE A 59 5.52 -7.56 18.85
CA PHE A 59 5.09 -6.43 19.68
C PHE A 59 5.92 -6.38 20.95
N GLN A 60 6.74 -5.35 21.08
CA GLN A 60 7.50 -5.06 22.31
C GLN A 60 6.85 -3.88 23.03
N ARG A 61 6.51 -4.06 24.31
CA ARG A 61 5.76 -3.07 25.10
C ARG A 61 6.45 -1.70 25.19
N THR A 62 7.78 -1.68 25.27
CA THR A 62 8.56 -0.43 25.40
C THR A 62 8.88 0.22 24.07
N VAL A 63 8.92 -0.54 22.98
CA VAL A 63 9.25 -0.07 21.64
C VAL A 63 8.35 -0.79 20.63
N PRO A 64 7.07 -0.37 20.49
CA PRO A 64 6.19 -0.94 19.49
C PRO A 64 6.70 -0.71 18.07
N TYR A 65 6.23 -1.52 17.11
CA TYR A 65 6.54 -1.31 15.70
C TYR A 65 6.12 0.11 15.26
N PRO A 66 6.99 0.89 14.59
CA PRO A 66 6.76 2.33 14.35
C PRO A 66 5.43 2.68 13.68
N MET A 67 4.98 1.87 12.71
CA MET A 67 3.69 2.07 12.06
C MET A 67 2.52 1.96 13.06
N LEU A 68 2.60 1.08 14.07
CA LEU A 68 1.57 1.02 15.09
C LEU A 68 1.50 2.32 15.89
N VAL A 69 2.65 2.93 16.20
CA VAL A 69 2.73 4.22 16.90
C VAL A 69 2.14 5.34 16.05
N THR A 70 2.51 5.42 14.77
CA THR A 70 1.97 6.43 13.84
C THR A 70 0.45 6.34 13.70
N PHE A 71 -0.12 5.14 13.78
CA PHE A 71 -1.56 4.90 13.70
C PHE A 71 -2.21 4.63 15.07
N ASP A 72 -1.77 5.39 16.08
CA ASP A 72 -2.39 5.52 17.39
C ASP A 72 -2.66 4.19 18.11
N VAL A 73 -1.65 3.30 18.12
CA VAL A 73 -1.71 2.09 18.94
C VAL A 73 -1.94 2.47 20.42
N PRO A 74 -2.83 1.76 21.12
CA PRO A 74 -3.03 2.00 22.55
C PRO A 74 -1.76 1.80 23.37
N ASP A 75 -1.64 2.56 24.47
CA ASP A 75 -0.62 2.33 25.48
C ASP A 75 -0.78 0.93 26.09
N SER A 76 0.31 0.18 26.15
CA SER A 76 0.35 -1.18 26.70
C SER A 76 0.32 -1.22 28.22
N ASN A 77 0.51 -0.08 28.89
CA ASN A 77 0.53 0.04 30.35
C ASN A 77 -0.81 0.53 30.92
N ALA A 78 -1.75 0.94 30.08
CA ALA A 78 -3.04 1.48 30.49
C ALA A 78 -4.21 0.75 29.82
N ALA A 79 -5.37 0.74 30.49
CA ALA A 79 -6.58 0.24 29.88
C ALA A 79 -7.08 1.21 28.80
N CYS A 80 -7.29 0.70 27.59
CA CYS A 80 -7.87 1.46 26.48
C CYS A 80 -9.36 1.12 26.35
N THR A 81 -10.23 2.05 26.77
CA THR A 81 -11.68 1.88 26.69
C THR A 81 -12.24 2.26 25.31
N ARG A 82 -11.51 3.07 24.55
CA ARG A 82 -11.87 3.52 23.21
C ARG A 82 -10.62 3.89 22.41
N ARG A 83 -10.65 3.69 21.10
CA ARG A 83 -9.65 4.25 20.17
C ARG A 83 -10.06 5.64 19.70
N GLU A 84 -9.10 6.56 19.77
CA GLU A 84 -9.26 7.89 19.19
C GLU A 84 -9.27 7.82 17.66
N ARG A 85 -9.95 8.79 17.04
CA ARG A 85 -9.92 8.98 15.60
C ARG A 85 -8.92 10.10 15.30
N SER A 86 -7.89 9.79 14.52
CA SER A 86 -6.90 10.78 14.08
C SER A 86 -6.77 10.77 12.57
N ASN A 87 -6.49 11.95 12.01
CA ASN A 87 -6.10 12.11 10.62
C ASN A 87 -4.94 13.12 10.59
N THR A 88 -3.73 12.64 10.85
CA THR A 88 -2.55 13.50 10.92
C THR A 88 -1.79 13.52 9.59
N PRO A 89 -1.13 14.64 9.24
CA PRO A 89 -0.24 14.68 8.07
C PRO A 89 0.85 13.60 8.11
N LEU A 90 1.30 13.21 9.31
CA LEU A 90 2.29 12.14 9.50
C LEU A 90 1.74 10.77 9.08
N GLN A 91 0.46 10.48 9.36
CA GLN A 91 -0.21 9.25 8.89
C GLN A 91 -0.28 9.21 7.37
N ALA A 92 -0.74 10.30 6.73
CA ALA A 92 -0.78 10.43 5.27
C ALA A 92 0.62 10.30 4.63
N LEU A 93 1.64 10.90 5.24
CA LEU A 93 3.02 10.80 4.77
C LEU A 93 3.58 9.39 4.93
N THR A 94 3.17 8.67 5.98
CA THR A 94 3.57 7.28 6.21
C THR A 94 2.96 6.35 5.16
N LEU A 95 1.68 6.51 4.84
CA LEU A 95 1.03 5.79 3.73
C LEU A 95 1.73 6.05 2.39
N TRP A 96 2.26 7.27 2.21
CA TRP A 96 2.89 7.65 0.97
C TRP A 96 4.31 7.11 0.78
N ASN A 97 5.07 6.95 1.87
CA ASN A 97 6.52 6.73 1.81
C ASN A 97 7.00 5.43 2.45
N ASP A 98 6.24 4.81 3.36
CA ASP A 98 6.71 3.56 3.97
C ASP A 98 6.81 2.46 2.89
N PRO A 99 7.93 1.70 2.86
CA PRO A 99 8.15 0.68 1.85
C PRO A 99 6.99 -0.31 1.69
N VAL A 100 6.29 -0.66 2.79
CA VAL A 100 5.17 -1.61 2.68
C VAL A 100 4.02 -1.05 1.85
N PHE A 101 3.69 0.24 1.99
CA PHE A 101 2.59 0.86 1.25
C PHE A 101 3.00 1.16 -0.20
N VAL A 102 4.27 1.47 -0.45
CA VAL A 102 4.81 1.56 -1.82
C VAL A 102 4.68 0.22 -2.55
N GLU A 103 5.07 -0.88 -1.92
CA GLU A 103 4.92 -2.21 -2.48
C GLU A 103 3.44 -2.60 -2.66
N CYS A 104 2.57 -2.23 -1.72
CA CYS A 104 1.13 -2.45 -1.86
C CYS A 104 0.56 -1.68 -3.07
N ALA A 105 0.96 -0.42 -3.27
CA ALA A 105 0.53 0.36 -4.43
C ALA A 105 1.05 -0.23 -5.74
N GLN A 106 2.28 -0.77 -5.75
CA GLN A 106 2.82 -1.53 -6.88
C GLN A 106 2.00 -2.78 -7.18
N GLY A 107 1.68 -3.56 -6.15
CA GLY A 107 0.83 -4.75 -6.26
C GLY A 107 -0.57 -4.42 -6.79
N LEU A 108 -1.23 -3.40 -6.23
CA LEU A 108 -2.54 -2.98 -6.69
C LEU A 108 -2.47 -2.46 -8.14
N GLY A 109 -1.52 -1.59 -8.48
CA GLY A 109 -1.36 -1.06 -9.84
C GLY A 109 -1.24 -2.16 -10.91
N ARG A 110 -0.54 -3.25 -10.61
CA ARG A 110 -0.48 -4.44 -11.48
C ARG A 110 -1.85 -5.11 -11.59
N ARG A 111 -2.53 -5.35 -10.45
CA ARG A 111 -3.87 -5.96 -10.40
C ARG A 111 -4.94 -5.16 -11.13
N LEU A 112 -4.80 -3.83 -11.23
CA LEU A 112 -5.72 -2.99 -11.99
C LEU A 112 -5.68 -3.32 -13.50
N LEU A 113 -4.59 -3.90 -13.99
CA LEU A 113 -4.36 -4.20 -15.40
C LEU A 113 -4.57 -5.69 -15.77
N ASP A 114 -4.67 -6.60 -14.79
CA ASP A 114 -4.74 -8.06 -15.00
C ASP A 114 -5.86 -8.53 -15.95
N SER A 115 -6.95 -7.76 -16.08
CA SER A 115 -8.08 -8.10 -16.97
C SER A 115 -8.43 -6.99 -17.95
N VAL A 116 -7.48 -6.08 -18.21
CA VAL A 116 -7.63 -5.06 -19.24
C VAL A 116 -7.20 -5.65 -20.58
N PRO A 117 -8.10 -5.73 -21.58
CA PRO A 117 -7.75 -6.30 -22.88
C PRO A 117 -6.60 -5.55 -23.55
N MET A 118 -5.71 -6.28 -24.23
CA MET A 118 -4.60 -5.67 -24.97
C MET A 118 -5.08 -4.70 -26.07
N VAL A 119 -6.22 -5.03 -26.70
CA VAL A 119 -6.81 -4.26 -27.81
C VAL A 119 -7.62 -3.05 -27.35
N ALA A 120 -7.77 -2.84 -26.04
CA ALA A 120 -8.52 -1.69 -25.51
C ALA A 120 -7.78 -0.38 -25.81
N GLY A 121 -8.48 0.58 -26.42
CA GLY A 121 -7.97 1.93 -26.62
C GLY A 121 -7.70 2.65 -25.28
N ILE A 122 -6.89 3.71 -25.33
CA ILE A 122 -6.42 4.40 -24.12
C ILE A 122 -7.55 4.88 -23.20
N ASP A 123 -8.64 5.39 -23.77
CA ASP A 123 -9.78 5.90 -22.98
C ASP A 123 -10.53 4.75 -22.27
N GLN A 124 -10.71 3.62 -22.96
CA GLN A 124 -11.32 2.43 -22.36
C GLN A 124 -10.43 1.87 -21.25
N ARG A 125 -9.11 1.83 -21.46
CA ARG A 125 -8.14 1.41 -20.44
C ARG A 125 -8.19 2.31 -19.21
N THR A 126 -8.14 3.62 -19.43
CA THR A 126 -8.21 4.63 -18.37
C THR A 126 -9.46 4.43 -17.53
N ARG A 127 -10.62 4.28 -18.18
CA ARG A 127 -11.89 4.03 -17.49
C ARG A 127 -11.85 2.75 -16.65
N LEU A 128 -11.39 1.64 -17.21
CA LEU A 128 -11.29 0.37 -16.51
C LEU A 128 -10.33 0.41 -15.32
N VAL A 129 -9.19 1.10 -15.46
CA VAL A 129 -8.24 1.28 -14.36
C VAL A 129 -8.88 2.06 -13.22
N VAL A 130 -9.58 3.17 -13.51
CA VAL A 130 -10.27 3.96 -12.48
C VAL A 130 -11.39 3.16 -11.82
N ASP A 131 -12.25 2.49 -12.60
CA ASP A 131 -13.33 1.65 -12.09
C ASP A 131 -12.80 0.58 -11.12
N ARG A 132 -11.72 -0.10 -11.51
CA ARG A 132 -11.09 -1.13 -10.69
C ARG A 132 -10.41 -0.53 -9.47
N ALA A 133 -9.78 0.64 -9.59
CA ALA A 133 -9.09 1.28 -8.47
C ALA A 133 -10.08 1.64 -7.35
N VAL A 134 -11.20 2.27 -7.72
CA VAL A 134 -12.27 2.61 -6.78
C VAL A 134 -12.95 1.35 -6.23
N ARG A 135 -13.24 0.36 -7.08
CA ARG A 135 -13.87 -0.89 -6.63
C ARG A 135 -13.00 -1.70 -5.68
N HIS A 136 -11.70 -1.84 -5.96
CA HIS A 136 -10.78 -2.58 -5.11
C HIS A 136 -10.42 -1.81 -3.84
N GLY A 137 -10.23 -0.49 -3.93
CA GLY A 137 -9.84 0.35 -2.80
C GLY A 137 -11.02 0.70 -1.88
N LEU A 138 -12.09 1.23 -2.46
CA LEU A 138 -13.20 1.86 -1.74
C LEU A 138 -14.46 0.98 -1.69
N GLY A 139 -14.49 -0.14 -2.42
CA GLY A 139 -15.60 -1.10 -2.36
C GLY A 139 -16.91 -0.62 -3.03
N ARG A 140 -16.85 0.45 -3.83
CA ARG A 140 -18.00 1.04 -4.55
C ARG A 140 -17.68 1.30 -6.02
N GLU A 141 -18.65 1.85 -6.75
CA GLU A 141 -18.45 2.28 -8.14
C GLU A 141 -17.84 3.69 -8.21
N ALA A 142 -17.08 3.94 -9.28
CA ALA A 142 -16.47 5.23 -9.54
C ALA A 142 -17.51 6.25 -10.01
N GLY A 143 -17.49 7.42 -9.38
CA GLY A 143 -18.29 8.57 -9.78
C GLY A 143 -17.71 9.31 -10.98
N ARG A 144 -18.48 10.26 -11.53
CA ARG A 144 -18.05 11.10 -12.65
C ARG A 144 -16.77 11.89 -12.34
N ILE A 145 -16.69 12.47 -11.14
CA ILE A 145 -15.53 13.28 -10.72
C ILE A 145 -14.27 12.40 -10.61
N GLU A 146 -14.40 11.19 -10.05
CA GLU A 146 -13.28 10.26 -9.93
C GLU A 146 -12.77 9.80 -11.29
N HIS A 147 -13.68 9.49 -12.22
CA HIS A 147 -13.31 9.22 -13.61
C HIS A 147 -12.54 10.35 -14.27
N GLN A 148 -12.93 11.60 -14.00
CA GLN A 148 -12.22 12.76 -14.53
C GLN A 148 -10.85 12.89 -13.87
N VAL A 149 -10.79 13.05 -12.55
CA VAL A 149 -9.55 13.37 -11.82
C VAL A 149 -8.54 12.22 -11.87
N LEU A 150 -8.95 10.99 -11.58
CA LEU A 150 -8.05 9.84 -11.62
C LEU A 150 -7.71 9.44 -13.06
N GLY A 151 -8.61 9.69 -14.01
CA GLY A 151 -8.35 9.47 -15.43
C GLY A 151 -7.32 10.45 -15.99
N ASP A 152 -7.41 11.72 -15.61
CA ASP A 152 -6.40 12.74 -15.94
C ASP A 152 -5.04 12.37 -15.34
N LEU A 153 -5.01 12.01 -14.04
CA LEU A 153 -3.80 11.53 -13.37
C LEU A 153 -3.16 10.33 -14.10
N TYR A 154 -3.97 9.35 -14.48
CA TYR A 154 -3.48 8.17 -15.21
C TYR A 154 -2.86 8.56 -16.55
N ARG A 155 -3.54 9.41 -17.33
CA ARG A 155 -3.06 9.85 -18.65
C ARG A 155 -1.80 10.71 -18.56
N ASP A 156 -1.73 11.61 -17.59
CA ASP A 156 -0.56 12.46 -17.36
C ASP A 156 0.66 11.62 -16.96
N ASN A 157 0.47 10.69 -16.01
CA ASN A 157 1.52 9.75 -15.62
C ASN A 157 1.95 8.87 -16.80
N LEU A 158 1.00 8.37 -17.59
CA LEU A 158 1.31 7.54 -18.75
C LEU A 158 2.17 8.30 -19.77
N LYS A 159 1.79 9.55 -20.09
CA LYS A 159 2.57 10.43 -20.96
C LYS A 159 3.99 10.64 -20.41
N ARG A 160 4.12 10.86 -19.10
CA ARG A 160 5.42 11.03 -18.43
C ARG A 160 6.27 9.77 -18.54
N TYR A 161 5.72 8.61 -18.23
CA TYR A 161 6.46 7.34 -18.17
C TYR A 161 6.77 6.75 -19.54
N TRP A 162 6.06 7.15 -20.60
CA TRP A 162 6.50 6.89 -21.97
C TRP A 162 7.76 7.68 -22.35
N ALA A 163 7.94 8.88 -21.80
CA ALA A 163 9.13 9.70 -22.05
C ALA A 163 10.32 9.32 -21.14
N ASP A 164 10.07 8.71 -19.98
CA ASP A 164 11.09 8.35 -19.00
C ASP A 164 10.90 6.91 -18.47
N GLU A 165 11.49 5.96 -19.20
CA GLU A 165 11.44 4.54 -18.85
C GLU A 165 12.18 4.24 -17.53
N VAL A 166 13.22 5.01 -17.18
CA VAL A 166 14.00 4.81 -15.95
C VAL A 166 13.13 5.10 -14.74
N SER A 167 12.43 6.25 -14.75
CA SER A 167 11.47 6.59 -13.70
C SER A 167 10.32 5.57 -13.65
N ALA A 168 9.83 5.10 -14.81
CA ALA A 168 8.80 4.07 -14.86
C ALA A 168 9.24 2.76 -14.17
N ARG A 169 10.47 2.29 -14.43
CA ARG A 169 11.03 1.10 -13.76
C ARG A 169 11.15 1.28 -12.25
N GLN A 170 11.58 2.45 -11.79
CA GLN A 170 11.68 2.74 -10.35
C GLN A 170 10.31 2.69 -9.66
N VAL A 171 9.28 3.26 -10.29
CA VAL A 171 7.92 3.30 -9.76
C VAL A 171 7.28 1.92 -9.73
N VAL A 172 7.42 1.14 -10.81
CA VAL A 172 6.86 -0.22 -10.90
C VAL A 172 7.53 -1.17 -9.91
N GLY A 173 8.83 -0.97 -9.63
CA GLY A 173 9.59 -1.83 -8.73
C GLY A 173 9.80 -3.24 -9.29
N PRO A 174 10.43 -4.14 -8.50
CA PRO A 174 10.66 -5.51 -8.91
C PRO A 174 9.35 -6.31 -8.95
N GLY A 175 9.22 -7.20 -9.93
CA GLY A 175 8.07 -8.10 -10.04
C GLY A 175 7.63 -8.31 -11.48
N LYS A 176 6.71 -9.25 -11.68
CA LYS A 176 6.04 -9.46 -12.96
C LYS A 176 4.76 -8.61 -13.01
N TRP A 177 4.38 -8.22 -14.21
CA TRP A 177 3.13 -7.52 -14.50
C TRP A 177 2.46 -8.13 -15.74
N PRO A 178 1.19 -7.84 -16.01
CA PRO A 178 0.46 -8.41 -17.14
C PRO A 178 1.18 -8.17 -18.47
N HIS A 179 1.30 -9.21 -19.29
CA HIS A 179 1.84 -9.10 -20.65
C HIS A 179 0.99 -8.21 -21.57
N THR A 180 -0.26 -7.96 -21.18
CA THR A 180 -1.20 -7.07 -21.86
C THR A 180 -0.94 -5.60 -21.55
N ALA A 181 0.02 -5.26 -20.69
CA ALA A 181 0.33 -3.89 -20.30
C ALA A 181 1.83 -3.57 -20.49
N SER A 182 2.09 -2.37 -20.98
CA SER A 182 3.43 -1.80 -21.04
C SER A 182 3.90 -1.33 -19.65
N LEU A 183 5.22 -1.15 -19.50
CA LEU A 183 5.81 -0.65 -18.26
C LEU A 183 5.21 0.72 -17.84
N ALA A 184 5.00 1.62 -18.80
CA ALA A 184 4.45 2.94 -18.55
C ALA A 184 3.00 2.89 -18.04
N GLU A 185 2.18 1.96 -18.55
CA GLU A 185 0.80 1.74 -18.08
C GLU A 185 0.77 1.22 -16.65
N VAL A 186 1.68 0.29 -16.32
CA VAL A 186 1.80 -0.20 -14.95
C VAL A 186 2.24 0.94 -14.03
N ALA A 187 3.25 1.73 -14.41
CA ALA A 187 3.72 2.88 -13.62
C ALA A 187 2.60 3.91 -13.39
N ALA A 188 1.79 4.20 -14.41
CA ALA A 188 0.64 5.09 -14.29
C ALA A 188 -0.44 4.54 -13.36
N ALA A 189 -0.75 3.24 -13.46
CA ALA A 189 -1.69 2.56 -12.57
C ALA A 189 -1.20 2.52 -11.12
N VAL A 190 0.11 2.39 -10.88
CA VAL A 190 0.71 2.52 -9.55
C VAL A 190 0.47 3.93 -8.99
N GLY A 191 0.60 4.98 -9.81
CA GLY A 191 0.26 6.35 -9.40
C GLY A 191 -1.19 6.49 -8.91
N VAL A 192 -2.15 5.92 -9.65
CA VAL A 192 -3.57 5.89 -9.23
C VAL A 192 -3.75 5.10 -7.94
N ALA A 193 -3.11 3.92 -7.83
CA ALA A 193 -3.18 3.08 -6.64
C ALA A 193 -2.65 3.80 -5.39
N ARG A 194 -1.55 4.57 -5.51
CA ARG A 194 -1.00 5.37 -4.40
C ARG A 194 -2.00 6.40 -3.90
N VAL A 195 -2.70 7.09 -4.80
CA VAL A 195 -3.74 8.06 -4.42
C VAL A 195 -4.86 7.36 -3.66
N ILE A 196 -5.42 6.28 -4.23
CA ILE A 196 -6.51 5.53 -3.59
C ILE A 196 -6.13 5.04 -2.19
N MET A 197 -4.93 4.49 -2.01
CA MET A 197 -4.49 3.97 -0.71
C MET A 197 -4.22 5.07 0.33
N ASN A 198 -4.14 6.34 -0.06
CA ASN A 198 -3.93 7.48 0.83
C ASN A 198 -5.20 8.33 1.02
N LEU A 199 -6.34 7.89 0.50
CA LEU A 199 -7.62 8.53 0.79
C LEU A 199 -8.04 8.19 2.22
N ASP A 200 -8.70 9.15 2.87
CA ASP A 200 -9.35 8.95 4.16
C ASP A 200 -10.38 7.81 4.08
N GLU A 201 -11.21 7.78 3.03
CA GLU A 201 -12.20 6.72 2.76
C GLU A 201 -11.57 5.31 2.66
N PHE A 202 -10.28 5.20 2.30
CA PHE A 202 -9.59 3.91 2.27
C PHE A 202 -9.13 3.45 3.65
N ILE A 203 -8.69 4.38 4.51
CA ILE A 203 -8.10 4.07 5.81
C ILE A 203 -9.10 4.12 6.96
N THR A 204 -10.22 4.82 6.79
CA THR A 204 -11.29 4.91 7.77
C THR A 204 -12.54 4.16 7.29
N ARG A 205 -13.39 3.79 8.24
CA ARG A 205 -14.74 3.31 7.96
C ARG A 205 -15.67 4.38 8.52
N GLU A 206 -16.22 5.21 7.65
CA GLU A 206 -17.31 6.13 8.03
C GLU A 206 -18.63 5.37 8.22
#